data_AF-A0A535WXZ6-F1
#
_entry.id   AF-A0A535WXZ6-F1
#
_cell.length_a   1.000
_cell.length_b   1.000
_cell.length_c   1.000
_cell.angle_alpha   90.00
_cell.angle_beta   90.00
_cell.angle_gamma   90.00
#
_symmetry.space_group_name_H-M   'P 1'
#
loop_
_entity.id
_entity.type
_entity.pdbx_description
1 polymer ?
#
loop_
_entity_poly.entity_id
_entity_poly.type
_entity_poly.pdbx_seq_one_letter_code
_entity_poly.pdbx_strand_id
1 'polypeptide(L)'
;MPTFKRVALVGSEDLFRPTRPEVVSDTDDVIKDTVDRPGTKVKEIVYKTMNFTPEEMELLLEAVQIAKYPDRSRPKQPLDKFDSLDALRLKIQEAQEQ
;
A
#
# COMPACT_ATOMS: atom_id res chain seq x y z
N MET A 1 21.80 55.67 -2.07
CA MET A 1 20.78 54.61 -2.18
C MET A 1 19.87 54.94 -3.36
N PRO A 2 19.84 54.15 -4.44
CA PRO A 2 19.00 54.47 -5.59
C PRO A 2 17.53 54.19 -5.22
N THR A 3 16.70 55.22 -5.25
CA THR A 3 15.25 55.14 -5.05
C THR A 3 14.61 54.39 -6.22
N PHE A 4 14.09 53.19 -5.95
CA PHE A 4 13.30 52.44 -6.93
C PHE A 4 12.02 53.20 -7.27
N LYS A 5 11.86 53.55 -8.56
CA LYS A 5 10.58 54.07 -9.08
C LYS A 5 9.60 52.92 -9.21
N ARG A 6 8.52 52.95 -8.44
CA ARG A 6 7.40 52.02 -8.58
C ARG A 6 6.55 52.48 -9.75
N VAL A 7 6.55 51.72 -10.84
CA VAL A 7 5.65 51.92 -11.97
C VAL A 7 4.45 50.99 -11.75
N ALA A 8 3.28 51.56 -11.49
CA ALA A 8 2.06 50.78 -11.41
C ALA A 8 1.65 50.39 -12.83
N LEU A 9 1.58 49.08 -13.09
CA LEU A 9 1.12 48.55 -14.37
C LEU A 9 -0.41 48.64 -14.41
N VAL A 10 -0.93 49.42 -15.36
CA VAL A 10 -2.36 49.59 -15.59
C VAL A 10 -2.98 48.21 -15.85
N GLY A 11 -4.00 47.85 -15.07
CA GLY A 11 -4.66 46.53 -15.12
C GLY A 11 -4.18 45.51 -14.07
N SER A 12 -3.14 45.82 -13.28
CA SER A 12 -2.72 44.94 -12.18
C SER A 12 -3.77 44.81 -11.07
N GLU A 13 -4.66 45.79 -10.90
CA GLU A 13 -5.74 45.72 -9.92
C GLU A 13 -6.75 44.60 -10.22
N ASP A 14 -6.94 44.22 -11.49
CA ASP A 14 -7.88 43.16 -11.89
C ASP A 14 -7.40 41.76 -11.48
N LEU A 15 -6.08 41.56 -11.40
CA LEU A 15 -5.48 40.30 -10.96
C LEU A 15 -5.60 40.07 -9.44
N PHE A 16 -5.74 41.15 -8.67
CA PHE A 16 -5.85 41.11 -7.21
C PHE A 16 -7.25 41.47 -6.71
N ARG A 17 -8.25 41.51 -7.61
CA ARG A 17 -9.65 41.64 -7.18
C ARG A 17 -9.97 40.45 -6.28
N PRO A 18 -10.49 40.67 -5.06
CA PRO A 18 -10.98 39.58 -4.23
C PRO A 18 -12.13 38.92 -4.98
N THR A 19 -11.88 37.76 -5.57
CA THR A 19 -12.95 36.89 -6.07
C THR A 19 -13.72 36.44 -4.85
N ARG A 20 -14.97 36.89 -4.70
CA ARG A 20 -15.87 36.24 -3.76
C ARG A 20 -16.01 34.80 -4.27
N PRO A 21 -15.59 33.77 -3.54
CA PRO A 21 -16.03 32.44 -3.88
C PRO A 21 -17.55 32.47 -3.69
N GLU A 22 -18.30 32.42 -4.78
CA GLU A 22 -19.68 31.96 -4.68
C GLU A 22 -19.56 30.53 -4.15
N VAL A 23 -19.78 30.38 -2.84
CA VAL A 23 -20.01 29.08 -2.24
C VAL A 23 -21.35 28.64 -2.81
N VAL A 24 -21.30 27.93 -3.93
CA VAL A 24 -22.46 27.20 -4.46
C VAL A 24 -22.82 26.19 -3.38
N SER A 25 -23.83 26.51 -2.58
CA SER A 25 -24.34 25.68 -1.49
C SER A 25 -25.00 24.37 -1.98
N ASP A 26 -25.01 24.12 -3.28
CA ASP A 26 -25.76 23.03 -3.91
C ASP A 26 -24.86 21.86 -4.34
N THR A 27 -23.60 21.81 -3.89
CA THR A 27 -22.73 20.63 -4.10
C THR A 27 -22.60 19.71 -2.88
N ASP A 28 -23.25 20.02 -1.76
CA ASP A 28 -23.19 19.17 -0.56
C ASP A 28 -24.12 17.95 -0.61
N ASP A 29 -24.97 17.81 -1.64
CA ASP A 29 -25.87 16.66 -1.79
C ASP A 29 -25.40 15.60 -2.82
N VAL A 30 -24.19 15.69 -3.39
CA VAL A 30 -23.73 14.78 -4.46
C VAL A 30 -22.56 13.88 -4.06
N ILE A 31 -22.33 13.65 -2.76
CA ILE A 31 -21.51 12.52 -2.29
C ILE A 31 -22.33 11.64 -1.34
N LYS A 32 -23.49 11.17 -1.82
CA LYS A 32 -24.25 10.06 -1.23
C LYS A 32 -24.34 8.85 -2.13
N ASP A 33 -23.67 8.88 -3.28
CA ASP A 33 -23.25 7.66 -3.91
C ASP A 33 -22.02 7.20 -3.12
N THR A 34 -22.28 6.33 -2.13
CA THR A 34 -21.42 5.15 -1.98
C THR A 34 -20.98 4.79 -3.38
N VAL A 35 -19.70 4.99 -3.69
CA VAL A 35 -19.10 4.44 -4.90
C VAL A 35 -19.23 2.94 -4.69
N ASP A 36 -20.39 2.42 -5.05
CA ASP A 36 -20.73 1.03 -5.12
C ASP A 36 -19.87 0.56 -6.26
N ARG A 37 -18.60 0.34 -5.96
CA ARG A 37 -17.65 -0.18 -6.91
C ARG A 37 -18.30 -1.51 -7.29
N PRO A 38 -18.79 -1.71 -8.53
CA PRO A 38 -19.12 -3.04 -8.98
C PRO A 38 -17.79 -3.74 -9.31
N GLY A 39 -16.83 -3.66 -8.38
CA GLY A 39 -15.66 -4.49 -8.33
C GLY A 39 -16.13 -5.72 -7.60
N THR A 40 -16.78 -6.58 -8.38
CA THR A 40 -16.77 -8.02 -8.24
C THR A 40 -16.56 -8.45 -6.80
N LYS A 41 -17.62 -8.94 -6.14
CA LYS A 41 -17.43 -9.95 -5.10
C LYS A 41 -16.73 -11.12 -5.79
N VAL A 42 -15.42 -11.01 -5.98
CA VAL A 42 -14.54 -12.10 -6.34
C VAL A 42 -14.78 -12.99 -5.14
N LYS A 43 -15.62 -14.01 -5.32
CA LYS A 43 -15.66 -15.11 -4.38
C LYS A 43 -14.21 -15.54 -4.33
N GLU A 44 -13.51 -15.22 -3.26
CA GLU A 44 -12.17 -15.73 -3.07
C GLU A 44 -12.33 -17.24 -3.14
N ILE A 45 -11.91 -17.81 -4.27
CA ILE A 45 -11.96 -19.25 -4.45
C ILE A 45 -10.81 -19.72 -3.57
N VAL A 46 -11.15 -20.03 -2.32
CA VAL A 46 -10.20 -20.64 -1.40
C VAL A 46 -10.04 -22.07 -1.87
N TYR A 47 -9.02 -22.29 -2.70
CA TYR A 47 -8.72 -23.60 -3.25
C TYR A 47 -8.27 -24.58 -2.16
N LYS A 48 -7.55 -24.08 -1.15
CA LYS A 48 -7.09 -24.89 -0.01
C LYS A 48 -6.77 -24.02 1.21
N THR A 49 -7.19 -24.50 2.38
CA THR A 49 -6.85 -23.90 3.68
C THR A 49 -5.78 -24.74 4.36
N MET A 50 -4.68 -24.12 4.80
CA MET A 50 -3.62 -24.75 5.59
C MET A 50 -3.53 -24.09 6.96
N ASN A 51 -3.31 -24.89 8.00
CA ASN A 51 -3.11 -24.41 9.36
C ASN A 51 -1.61 -24.38 9.69
N PHE A 52 -1.13 -23.21 10.09
CA PHE A 52 0.24 -23.00 10.54
C PHE A 52 0.28 -22.63 12.02
N THR A 53 1.31 -23.09 12.72
CA THR A 53 1.60 -22.59 14.07
C THR A 53 2.18 -21.17 13.98
N PRO A 54 2.14 -20.35 15.05
CA PRO A 54 2.76 -19.02 15.03
C PRO A 54 4.25 -19.08 14.69
N GLU A 55 4.97 -20.08 15.19
CA GLU A 55 6.40 -20.31 14.91
C GLU A 55 6.64 -20.61 13.43
N GLU A 56 5.80 -21.46 12.83
CA GLU A 56 5.86 -21.75 11.39
C GLU A 56 5.61 -20.50 10.53
N MET A 57 4.69 -19.63 10.95
CA MET A 57 4.43 -18.36 10.25
C MET A 57 5.61 -17.40 10.32
N GLU A 58 6.26 -17.29 11.47
CA GLU A 58 7.48 -16.49 11.62
C GLU A 58 8.60 -16.99 10.71
N LEU A 59 8.77 -18.32 10.62
CA LEU A 59 9.75 -18.96 9.75
C LEU A 59 9.51 -18.63 8.26
N LEU A 60 8.24 -18.69 7.82
CA LEU A 60 7.84 -18.33 6.46
C LEU A 60 8.08 -16.84 6.16
N LEU A 61 7.76 -15.96 7.11
CA LEU A 61 8.01 -14.52 6.98
C LEU A 61 9.51 -14.24 6.86
N GLU A 62 10.35 -14.89 7.66
CA GLU A 62 11.81 -14.78 7.58
C GLU A 62 12.30 -15.25 6.19
N ALA A 63 11.81 -16.38 5.69
CA ALA A 63 12.15 -16.90 4.36
C ALA A 63 11.76 -15.92 3.23
N VAL A 64 10.57 -15.33 3.28
CA VAL A 64 10.13 -14.31 2.32
C VAL A 64 11.04 -13.09 2.36
N GLN A 65 11.44 -12.63 3.54
CA GLN A 65 12.37 -11.51 3.66
C GLN A 65 13.75 -11.83 3.10
N ILE A 66 14.23 -13.07 3.24
CA ILE A 66 15.49 -13.53 2.65
C ILE A 66 15.39 -13.50 1.13
N ALA A 67 14.32 -14.07 0.57
CA ALA A 67 14.08 -14.08 -0.87
C ALA A 67 13.95 -12.67 -1.47
N LYS A 68 13.28 -11.75 -0.76
CA LYS A 68 13.07 -10.37 -1.20
C LYS A 68 14.34 -9.51 -1.14
N TYR A 69 15.23 -9.79 -0.20
CA TYR A 69 16.46 -9.02 0.03
C TYR A 69 17.67 -9.96 0.13
N PRO A 70 18.08 -10.59 -0.98
CA PRO A 70 19.16 -11.57 -0.99
C PRO A 70 20.52 -10.93 -0.65
N ASP A 71 20.74 -9.67 -1.05
CA ASP A 71 22.01 -8.96 -0.84
C ASP A 71 22.21 -8.47 0.60
N ARG A 72 21.17 -8.57 1.44
CA ARG A 72 21.26 -8.13 2.83
C ARG A 72 22.12 -9.11 3.61
N SER A 73 23.24 -8.64 4.16
CA SER A 73 24.09 -9.45 5.02
C SER A 73 23.31 -9.94 6.25
N ARG A 74 23.35 -11.25 6.49
CA ARG A 74 22.68 -11.92 7.60
C ARG A 74 23.62 -12.95 8.23
N PRO A 75 23.48 -13.22 9.54
CA PRO A 75 24.19 -14.33 10.15
C PRO A 75 23.78 -15.66 9.50
N LYS A 76 24.69 -16.63 9.47
CA LYS A 76 24.34 -17.99 9.08
C LYS A 76 23.28 -18.53 10.05
N GLN A 77 22.17 -18.97 9.51
CA GLN A 77 21.10 -19.56 10.31
C GLN A 77 21.56 -20.90 10.90
N PRO A 78 21.13 -21.26 12.11
CA PRO A 78 21.41 -22.57 12.70
C PRO A 78 20.77 -23.70 11.88
N LEU A 79 21.34 -24.90 11.96
CA LEU A 79 20.89 -26.08 11.20
C LEU A 79 19.43 -26.45 11.52
N ASP A 80 19.03 -26.38 12.79
CA ASP A 80 17.65 -26.68 13.22
C ASP A 80 16.58 -25.82 12.52
N LYS A 81 16.94 -24.57 12.15
CA LYS A 81 16.05 -23.69 11.37
C LYS A 81 15.91 -24.15 9.92
N PHE A 82 16.96 -24.76 9.36
CA PHE A 82 16.92 -25.29 8.01
C PHE A 82 16.01 -26.52 7.95
N ASP A 83 16.12 -27.41 8.92
CA ASP A 83 15.28 -28.62 9.00
C ASP A 83 13.79 -28.27 9.17
N SER A 84 13.48 -27.25 9.98
CA SER A 84 12.10 -26.76 10.14
C SER A 84 11.56 -26.08 8.88
N LEU A 85 12.40 -25.36 8.11
CA LEU A 85 12.01 -24.82 6.80
C LEU A 85 11.75 -25.93 5.78
N ASP A 86 12.55 -27.00 5.79
CA ASP A 86 12.35 -28.12 4.87
C ASP A 86 11.10 -28.94 5.24
N ALA A 87 10.82 -29.13 6.53
CA ALA A 87 9.56 -29.72 6.99
C ALA A 87 8.33 -28.90 6.54
N LEU A 88 8.40 -27.57 6.60
CA LEU A 88 7.36 -26.69 6.07
C LEU A 88 7.20 -26.79 4.56
N ARG A 89 8.32 -26.88 3.83
CA ARG A 89 8.31 -27.07 2.39
C ARG A 89 7.59 -28.37 2.02
N LEU A 90 7.91 -29.48 2.67
CA LEU A 90 7.25 -30.77 2.46
C LEU A 90 5.75 -30.69 2.75
N LYS A 91 5.36 -30.10 3.90
CA LYS A 91 3.96 -29.90 4.30
C LYS A 91 3.16 -29.11 3.25
N ILE A 92 3.77 -28.09 2.64
CA ILE A 92 3.16 -27.30 1.56
C ILE A 92 3.07 -28.11 0.26
N GLN A 93 4.11 -28.87 -0.10
CA GLN A 93 4.11 -29.70 -1.30
C GLN A 93 3.07 -30.82 -1.24
N GLU A 94 2.97 -31.54 -0.12
CA GLU A 94 1.91 -32.53 0.10
C GLU A 94 0.52 -31.90 -0.01
N ALA A 95 0.37 -30.68 0.48
CA ALA A 95 -0.87 -29.92 0.32
C ALA A 95 -1.07 -29.40 -1.12
N GLN A 96 -0.09 -29.35 -2.00
CA GLN A 96 -0.32 -29.02 -3.41
C GLN A 96 -0.69 -30.25 -4.25
N GLU A 97 -0.22 -31.43 -3.86
CA GLU A 97 -0.44 -32.69 -4.59
C GLU A 97 -1.81 -33.34 -4.30
N GLN A 98 -2.44 -33.00 -3.17
CA GLN A 98 -3.80 -33.43 -2.78
C GLN A 98 -4.88 -32.45 -3.23
#